data_AF-A0A0F8Z787-F1
#
_entry.id   AF-A0A0F8Z787-F1
#
_cell.length_a   1.000
_cell.length_b   1.000
_cell.length_c   1.000
_cell.angle_alpha   90.00
_cell.angle_beta   90.00
_cell.angle_gamma   90.00
#
_symmetry.space_group_name_H-M   'P 1'
#
loop_
_entity.id
_entity.type
_entity.pdbx_description
1 polymer ?
#
loop_
_entity_poly.entity_id
_entity_poly.type
_entity_poly.pdbx_seq_one_letter_code
_entity_poly.pdbx_strand_id
1 'polypeptide(L)'
;MNLHRPNANEALQTKNRSRNVAPQSGICSRCLDGCKGNCDMFQATFRGRELLYPQPFGKVTAGADKDYPVDYSHLNIMGYALGAKGIAPDPDKATFPAVDTETSFGFSQKVKMKVPIFTGALGSTDIARINWNHFAVGAAISGISLVCGENVCGIDPELELDGQGMVTKSPEMDRRVKMYRRYHEGYGDILVQINVEDTRNGVAEYVIEKLGAETIELKWGQGAKCIGGEIKVNSLERAIELKNRGYIVTPDPENPAFQAAFKAGPLKQFERHSR
;
A
#
# COMPACT_ATOMS: atom_id res chain seq x y z
N MET A 1 17.12 -16.50 -4.35
CA MET A 1 17.48 -16.67 -2.93
C MET A 1 16.28 -16.25 -2.10
N ASN A 2 15.75 -17.12 -1.24
CA ASN A 2 14.67 -16.76 -0.31
C ASN A 2 15.29 -16.27 1.00
N LEU A 3 15.09 -14.99 1.32
CA LEU A 3 15.61 -14.36 2.54
C LEU A 3 14.64 -14.43 3.72
N HIS A 4 13.40 -14.87 3.50
CA HIS A 4 12.48 -15.16 4.61
C HIS A 4 12.44 -16.66 4.86
N ARG A 5 12.00 -17.04 6.07
CA ARG A 5 11.65 -18.43 6.36
C ARG A 5 10.30 -18.73 5.70
N PRO A 6 10.24 -19.58 4.65
CA PRO A 6 8.98 -19.86 3.97
C PRO A 6 7.93 -20.43 4.95
N ASN A 7 6.65 -20.29 4.64
CA ASN A 7 5.53 -20.91 5.39
C ASN A 7 5.58 -20.71 6.93
N ALA A 8 6.01 -19.53 7.39
CA ALA A 8 6.25 -19.25 8.81
C ALA A 8 5.88 -17.82 9.24
N ASN A 9 4.98 -17.16 8.51
CA ASN A 9 4.61 -15.77 8.80
C ASN A 9 3.30 -15.68 9.58
N GLU A 10 3.31 -14.91 10.68
CA GLU A 10 2.14 -14.69 11.54
C GLU A 10 0.99 -13.97 10.83
N ALA A 11 1.30 -13.21 9.78
CA ALA A 11 0.30 -12.51 8.98
C ALA A 11 -0.74 -13.47 8.37
N LEU A 12 -0.44 -14.76 8.18
CA LEU A 12 -1.41 -15.73 7.64
C LEU A 12 -2.23 -16.45 8.73
N GLN A 13 -1.95 -16.19 10.02
CA GLN A 13 -2.55 -16.87 11.18
C GLN A 13 -2.42 -18.40 11.16
N THR A 14 -1.43 -18.90 10.45
CA THR A 14 -1.04 -20.31 10.41
C THR A 14 0.08 -20.58 11.42
N LYS A 15 0.22 -21.84 11.82
CA LYS A 15 1.28 -22.24 12.74
C LYS A 15 1.72 -23.68 12.51
N ASN A 16 3.03 -23.85 12.39
CA ASN A 16 3.66 -25.17 12.45
C ASN A 16 3.49 -25.77 13.85
N ARG A 17 3.11 -27.06 13.89
CA ARG A 17 2.95 -27.79 15.15
C ARG A 17 4.27 -28.18 15.79
N SER A 18 5.26 -28.53 14.96
CA SER A 18 6.63 -28.83 15.39
C SER A 18 7.41 -27.53 15.58
N ARG A 19 8.32 -27.51 16.57
CA ARG A 19 9.35 -26.48 16.70
C ARG A 19 10.43 -26.63 15.62
N ASN A 20 10.72 -27.88 15.26
CA ASN A 20 11.69 -28.22 14.22
C ASN A 20 11.00 -28.16 12.86
N VAL A 21 11.49 -27.28 11.98
CA VAL A 21 11.00 -27.16 10.60
C VAL A 21 12.17 -27.32 9.62
N ALA A 22 11.88 -27.75 8.40
CA ALA A 22 12.83 -27.76 7.31
C ALA A 22 13.13 -26.30 6.88
N PRO A 23 14.39 -25.83 6.89
CA PRO A 23 14.71 -24.44 6.54
C PRO A 23 14.25 -24.03 5.13
N GLN A 24 14.29 -24.96 4.17
CA GLN A 24 14.05 -24.67 2.76
C GLN A 24 12.56 -24.50 2.42
N SER A 25 11.66 -25.13 3.19
CA SER A 25 10.22 -25.11 2.93
C SER A 25 9.40 -24.57 4.11
N GLY A 26 10.00 -24.46 5.29
CA GLY A 26 9.32 -23.97 6.48
C GLY A 26 8.32 -24.93 7.11
N ILE A 27 8.08 -26.08 6.49
CA ILE A 27 7.18 -27.10 7.01
C ILE A 27 7.86 -27.89 8.14
N CYS A 28 7.06 -28.50 9.01
CA CYS A 28 7.57 -29.37 10.07
C CYS A 28 8.53 -30.44 9.51
N SER A 29 9.71 -30.63 10.13
CA SER A 29 10.70 -31.64 9.69
C SER A 29 10.19 -33.08 9.81
N ARG A 30 9.10 -33.27 10.56
CA ARG A 30 8.31 -34.50 10.63
C ARG A 30 6.85 -34.18 10.34
N CYS A 31 6.34 -34.70 9.23
CA CYS A 31 4.91 -34.70 8.93
C CYS A 31 4.31 -36.04 9.35
N LEU A 32 3.13 -36.01 9.98
CA LEU A 32 2.44 -37.21 10.45
C LEU A 32 1.14 -37.40 9.68
N ASP A 33 0.88 -38.64 9.29
CA ASP A 33 -0.48 -39.06 8.98
C ASP A 33 -1.39 -38.84 10.21
N GLY A 34 -2.58 -38.28 10.00
CA GLY A 34 -3.47 -37.85 11.08
C GLY A 34 -3.08 -36.54 11.79
N CYS A 35 -2.16 -35.74 11.24
CA CYS A 35 -1.89 -34.40 11.78
C CYS A 35 -3.14 -33.51 11.71
N LYS A 36 -3.56 -32.96 12.86
CA LYS A 36 -4.70 -32.02 12.96
C LYS A 36 -4.42 -30.62 12.37
N GLY A 37 -3.23 -30.41 11.81
CA GLY A 37 -2.97 -29.28 10.90
C GLY A 37 -2.73 -27.90 11.54
N ASN A 38 -3.24 -26.90 10.81
CA ASN A 38 -3.05 -25.43 10.93
C ASN A 38 -1.74 -24.82 10.41
N CYS A 39 -0.81 -25.59 9.85
CA CYS A 39 0.28 -25.01 9.05
C CYS A 39 -0.22 -24.56 7.67
N ASP A 40 0.57 -23.74 6.97
CA ASP A 40 0.25 -23.22 5.64
C ASP A 40 -0.13 -24.34 4.68
N MET A 41 0.67 -25.41 4.63
CA MET A 41 0.40 -26.57 3.78
C MET A 41 -0.95 -27.24 4.09
N PHE A 42 -1.32 -27.31 5.37
CA PHE A 42 -2.60 -27.89 5.76
C PHE A 42 -3.76 -26.99 5.33
N GLN A 43 -3.69 -25.70 5.65
CA GLN A 43 -4.74 -24.74 5.27
C GLN A 43 -4.83 -24.59 3.74
N ALA A 44 -3.74 -24.75 3.00
CA ALA A 44 -3.71 -24.63 1.55
C ALA A 44 -4.58 -25.67 0.83
N THR A 45 -4.74 -26.88 1.38
CA THR A 45 -5.49 -27.96 0.71
C THR A 45 -6.99 -27.72 0.63
N PHE A 46 -7.55 -26.89 1.53
CA PHE A 46 -8.99 -26.58 1.54
C PHE A 46 -9.31 -25.08 1.55
N ARG A 47 -8.34 -24.20 1.89
CA ARG A 47 -8.49 -22.73 1.98
C ARG A 47 -7.34 -21.96 1.32
N GLY A 48 -6.68 -22.53 0.31
CA GLY A 48 -5.50 -21.94 -0.33
C GLY A 48 -5.67 -20.49 -0.80
N ARG A 49 -6.83 -20.11 -1.35
CA ARG A 49 -7.10 -18.71 -1.76
C ARG A 49 -7.05 -17.72 -0.58
N GLU A 50 -7.42 -18.16 0.61
CA GLU A 50 -7.46 -17.30 1.79
C GLU A 50 -6.06 -17.00 2.33
N LEU A 51 -5.09 -17.89 2.10
CA LEU A 51 -3.68 -17.74 2.48
C LEU A 51 -2.89 -16.79 1.59
N LEU A 52 -3.46 -16.33 0.47
CA LEU A 52 -2.82 -15.33 -0.38
C LEU A 52 -2.75 -13.96 0.29
N TYR A 53 -3.52 -13.75 1.36
CA TYR A 53 -3.68 -12.46 2.01
C TYR A 53 -3.37 -12.52 3.51
N PRO A 54 -2.74 -11.45 4.04
CA PRO A 54 -2.67 -11.24 5.48
C PRO A 54 -4.06 -11.24 6.14
N GLN A 55 -4.12 -11.78 7.36
CA GLN A 55 -5.28 -11.91 8.21
C GLN A 55 -5.03 -11.23 9.57
N PRO A 56 -6.01 -10.49 10.13
CA PRO A 56 -7.33 -10.21 9.55
C PRO A 56 -7.28 -9.17 8.42
N PHE A 57 -7.79 -9.52 7.25
CA PHE A 57 -7.75 -8.63 6.08
C PHE A 57 -8.43 -7.28 6.36
N GLY A 58 -7.82 -6.19 5.91
CA GLY A 58 -8.34 -4.82 6.07
C GLY A 58 -8.22 -4.23 7.48
N LYS A 59 -7.75 -5.02 8.45
CA LYS A 59 -7.55 -4.60 9.86
C LYS A 59 -6.09 -4.75 10.32
N VAL A 60 -5.19 -5.13 9.41
CA VAL A 60 -3.77 -5.37 9.69
C VAL A 60 -2.90 -4.68 8.65
N THR A 61 -1.68 -4.33 9.05
CA THR A 61 -0.58 -4.03 8.13
C THR A 61 0.48 -5.12 8.33
N ALA A 62 0.85 -5.81 7.25
CA ALA A 62 1.86 -6.87 7.29
C ALA A 62 3.18 -6.36 6.71
N GLY A 63 4.26 -6.50 7.48
CA GLY A 63 5.63 -6.21 7.04
C GLY A 63 6.32 -7.43 6.45
N ALA A 64 7.50 -7.23 5.87
CA ALA A 64 8.36 -8.33 5.44
C ALA A 64 9.11 -8.92 6.65
N ASP A 65 9.24 -10.25 6.70
CA ASP A 65 10.02 -11.03 7.67
C ASP A 65 11.32 -11.56 7.05
N LYS A 66 11.89 -10.80 6.11
CA LYS A 66 13.13 -11.15 5.41
C LYS A 66 14.32 -10.86 6.32
N ASP A 67 15.17 -11.85 6.50
CA ASP A 67 16.46 -11.76 7.17
C ASP A 67 17.53 -11.45 6.12
N TYR A 68 17.85 -10.16 5.97
CA TYR A 68 18.84 -9.70 5.01
C TYR A 68 20.25 -9.90 5.58
N PRO A 69 21.23 -10.33 4.76
CA PRO A 69 22.60 -10.54 5.24
C PRO A 69 23.31 -9.24 5.69
N VAL A 70 22.76 -8.09 5.31
CA VAL A 70 23.21 -6.75 5.73
C VAL A 70 21.96 -5.92 5.97
N ASP A 71 21.93 -5.23 7.11
CA ASP A 71 20.87 -4.30 7.50
C ASP A 71 21.47 -3.05 8.17
N TYR A 72 20.62 -2.14 8.65
CA TYR A 72 21.07 -0.91 9.28
C TYR A 72 21.87 -1.12 10.57
N SER A 73 21.75 -2.28 11.24
CA SER A 73 22.54 -2.58 12.45
C SER A 73 24.02 -2.84 12.15
N HIS A 74 24.34 -3.16 10.90
CA HIS A 74 25.72 -3.33 10.42
C HIS A 74 26.39 -2.00 10.06
N LEU A 75 25.64 -0.89 10.07
CA LEU A 75 26.14 0.43 9.75
C LEU A 75 26.33 1.26 11.02
N ASN A 76 27.49 1.89 11.15
CA ASN A 76 27.75 2.87 12.22
C ASN A 76 28.24 4.18 11.61
N ILE A 77 27.63 5.29 12.00
CA ILE A 77 27.96 6.62 11.49
C ILE A 77 29.09 7.20 12.36
N MET A 78 30.31 7.22 11.82
CA MET A 78 31.49 7.75 12.49
C MET A 78 31.62 9.27 12.27
N GLY A 79 30.80 10.06 12.95
CA GLY A 79 30.70 11.51 12.74
C GLY A 79 32.03 12.28 12.83
N TYR A 80 32.92 11.92 13.77
CA TYR A 80 34.21 12.59 13.94
C TYR A 80 35.20 12.38 12.78
N ALA A 81 35.04 11.30 12.00
CA ALA A 81 35.97 10.98 10.93
C ALA A 81 35.80 11.88 9.68
N LEU A 82 34.63 12.51 9.52
CA LEU A 82 34.27 13.28 8.31
C LEU A 82 34.10 14.78 8.58
N GLY A 83 34.25 15.23 9.83
CA GLY A 83 34.02 16.64 10.23
C GLY A 83 32.54 17.04 10.19
N ALA A 84 32.26 18.35 10.31
CA ALA A 84 30.91 18.89 10.22
C ALA A 84 30.67 19.63 8.89
N LYS A 85 29.48 19.47 8.32
CA LYS A 85 29.01 20.19 7.14
C LYS A 85 27.69 20.87 7.46
N GLY A 86 27.54 22.14 7.06
CA GLY A 86 26.36 22.97 7.36
C GLY A 86 26.47 23.79 8.65
N ILE A 87 27.32 23.37 9.59
CA ILE A 87 27.66 24.12 10.81
C ILE A 87 29.15 23.95 11.14
N ALA A 88 29.71 24.87 11.93
CA ALA A 88 31.09 24.77 12.39
C ALA A 88 31.28 23.50 13.26
N PRO A 89 32.40 22.75 13.09
CA PRO A 89 32.71 21.55 13.87
C PRO A 89 33.19 21.92 15.28
N ASP A 90 32.30 22.51 16.05
CA ASP A 90 32.55 23.10 17.36
C ASP A 90 31.46 22.60 18.32
N PRO A 91 31.79 21.96 19.45
CA PRO A 91 30.79 21.39 20.36
C PRO A 91 29.82 22.42 20.96
N ASP A 92 30.21 23.70 21.02
CA ASP A 92 29.34 24.79 21.48
C ASP A 92 28.36 25.27 20.39
N LYS A 93 28.57 24.85 19.13
CA LYS A 93 27.76 25.24 17.96
C LYS A 93 26.99 24.05 17.37
N ALA A 94 27.67 22.93 17.10
CA ALA A 94 27.13 21.70 16.54
C ALA A 94 26.34 20.88 17.57
N THR A 95 25.30 21.50 18.13
CA THR A 95 24.44 20.92 19.16
C THR A 95 23.17 20.34 18.54
N PHE A 96 22.51 19.42 19.25
CA PHE A 96 21.26 18.80 18.79
C PHE A 96 20.16 19.82 18.41
N PRO A 97 19.91 20.90 19.17
CA PRO A 97 18.91 21.91 18.80
C PRO A 97 19.25 22.72 17.54
N ALA A 98 20.51 22.73 17.11
CA ALA A 98 20.97 23.44 15.92
C ALA A 98 20.86 22.61 14.63
N VAL A 99 20.36 21.37 14.72
CA VAL A 99 20.17 20.49 13.56
C VAL A 99 19.03 21.02 12.70
N ASP A 100 19.33 21.24 11.42
CA ASP A 100 18.35 21.52 10.39
C ASP A 100 18.12 20.25 9.55
N THR A 101 16.88 19.78 9.52
CA THR A 101 16.44 18.63 8.72
C THR A 101 15.74 19.03 7.44
N GLU A 102 15.66 20.33 7.14
CA GLU A 102 15.05 20.82 5.91
C GLU A 102 15.78 20.25 4.69
N THR A 103 14.99 19.84 3.71
CA THR A 103 15.50 19.28 2.47
C THR A 103 14.58 19.62 1.31
N SER A 104 14.95 19.19 0.11
CA SER A 104 14.05 19.21 -1.03
C SER A 104 14.27 18.00 -1.92
N PHE A 105 13.23 17.61 -2.63
CA PHE A 105 13.32 16.63 -3.72
C PHE A 105 12.79 17.23 -5.02
N GLY A 106 13.18 16.63 -6.15
CA GLY A 106 12.90 17.14 -7.48
C GLY A 106 14.12 17.76 -8.15
N PHE A 107 14.05 17.88 -9.48
CA PHE A 107 15.15 18.35 -10.31
C PHE A 107 14.98 19.83 -10.69
N SER A 108 14.03 20.12 -11.59
CA SER A 108 13.70 21.48 -12.04
C SER A 108 12.70 22.16 -11.10
N GLN A 109 11.62 21.46 -10.77
CA GLN A 109 10.64 21.86 -9.75
C GLN A 109 10.99 21.12 -8.46
N LYS A 110 11.22 21.88 -7.39
CA LYS A 110 11.62 21.33 -6.10
C LYS A 110 10.52 21.51 -5.08
N VAL A 111 10.18 20.43 -4.39
CA VAL A 111 9.32 20.44 -3.23
C VAL A 111 10.20 20.49 -1.99
N LYS A 112 10.03 21.54 -1.17
CA LYS A 112 10.74 21.68 0.12
C LYS A 112 10.05 20.84 1.18
N MET A 113 10.80 20.32 2.13
CA MET A 113 10.29 19.48 3.23
C MET A 113 10.97 19.89 4.53
N LYS A 114 10.25 19.82 5.65
CA LYS A 114 10.84 20.05 6.97
C LYS A 114 11.72 18.88 7.42
N VAL A 115 11.38 17.67 6.98
CA VAL A 115 12.07 16.41 7.31
C VAL A 115 12.07 15.51 6.06
N PRO A 116 13.16 14.76 5.77
CA PRO A 116 13.28 13.90 4.57
C PRO A 116 12.46 12.60 4.68
N ILE A 117 11.15 12.71 4.90
CA ILE A 117 10.25 11.57 5.10
C ILE A 117 9.07 11.68 4.14
N PHE A 118 8.67 10.54 3.58
CA PHE A 118 7.43 10.40 2.82
C PHE A 118 6.54 9.40 3.54
N THR A 119 5.24 9.54 3.37
CA THR A 119 4.39 8.37 3.62
C THR A 119 4.60 7.34 2.52
N GLY A 120 4.37 6.06 2.82
CA GLY A 120 4.12 5.09 1.75
C GLY A 120 2.88 5.48 0.92
N ALA A 121 2.74 4.89 -0.26
CA ALA A 121 1.58 5.11 -1.12
C ALA A 121 0.31 4.46 -0.52
N LEU A 122 -0.61 5.28 -0.04
CA LEU A 122 -1.84 4.85 0.61
C LEU A 122 -3.01 4.92 -0.39
N GLY A 123 -3.24 3.82 -1.09
CA GLY A 123 -4.20 3.77 -2.21
C GLY A 123 -5.65 3.51 -1.82
N SER A 124 -6.28 2.64 -2.61
CA SER A 124 -7.71 2.30 -2.59
C SER A 124 -8.17 1.35 -1.47
N THR A 125 -7.31 1.01 -0.51
CA THR A 125 -7.70 0.11 0.58
C THR A 125 -8.57 0.81 1.62
N ASP A 126 -9.45 0.06 2.28
CA ASP A 126 -10.29 0.61 3.35
C ASP A 126 -9.46 1.17 4.52
N ILE A 127 -8.35 0.51 4.87
CA ILE A 127 -7.49 0.98 5.98
C ILE A 127 -6.89 2.36 5.67
N ALA A 128 -6.51 2.60 4.40
CA ALA A 128 -6.04 3.90 3.94
C ALA A 128 -7.17 4.93 3.97
N ARG A 129 -8.36 4.56 3.48
CA ARG A 129 -9.55 5.44 3.45
C ARG A 129 -9.96 5.90 4.85
N ILE A 130 -10.09 4.97 5.79
CA ILE A 130 -10.57 5.20 7.16
C ILE A 130 -9.57 6.08 7.93
N ASN A 131 -8.27 5.81 7.80
CA ASN A 131 -7.23 6.55 8.53
C ASN A 131 -6.72 7.79 7.78
N TRP A 132 -7.26 8.08 6.59
CA TRP A 132 -6.71 9.12 5.70
C TRP A 132 -6.58 10.47 6.39
N ASN A 133 -7.59 10.89 7.16
CA ASN A 133 -7.58 12.21 7.81
C ASN A 133 -6.38 12.34 8.77
N HIS A 134 -6.04 11.29 9.50
CA HIS A 134 -4.90 11.30 10.42
C HIS A 134 -3.58 11.43 9.65
N PHE A 135 -3.43 10.69 8.55
CA PHE A 135 -2.25 10.79 7.69
C PHE A 135 -2.15 12.16 7.01
N ALA A 136 -3.24 12.66 6.43
CA ALA A 136 -3.28 13.94 5.73
C ALA A 136 -2.92 15.11 6.64
N VAL A 137 -3.57 15.21 7.80
CA VAL A 137 -3.31 16.28 8.76
C VAL A 137 -1.89 16.14 9.32
N GLY A 138 -1.51 14.95 9.77
CA GLY A 138 -0.19 14.70 10.37
C GLY A 138 0.96 14.96 9.40
N ALA A 139 0.82 14.56 8.14
CA ALA A 139 1.83 14.79 7.11
C ALA A 139 1.98 16.29 6.79
N ALA A 140 0.85 16.98 6.58
CA ALA A 140 0.84 18.40 6.22
C ALA A 140 1.46 19.28 7.32
N ILE A 141 1.06 19.11 8.58
CA ILE A 141 1.58 19.94 9.69
C ILE A 141 3.07 19.64 9.97
N SER A 142 3.49 18.40 9.75
CA SER A 142 4.89 17.99 9.92
C SER A 142 5.79 18.45 8.76
N GLY A 143 5.22 18.99 7.68
CA GLY A 143 5.97 19.43 6.50
C GLY A 143 6.62 18.28 5.73
N ILE A 144 5.97 17.11 5.71
CA ILE A 144 6.39 15.93 4.94
C ILE A 144 5.43 15.71 3.76
N SER A 145 5.89 14.93 2.79
CA SER A 145 5.08 14.61 1.60
C SER A 145 4.21 13.37 1.84
N LEU A 146 2.97 13.43 1.35
CA LEU A 146 1.98 12.36 1.43
C LEU A 146 1.70 11.79 0.04
N VAL A 147 1.74 10.48 -0.09
CA VAL A 147 1.44 9.80 -1.36
C VAL A 147 0.05 9.19 -1.32
N CYS A 148 -0.88 9.78 -2.10
CA CYS A 148 -2.17 9.20 -2.41
C CYS A 148 -1.98 8.08 -3.44
N GLY A 149 -2.14 6.82 -3.01
CA GLY A 149 -1.87 5.67 -3.86
C GLY A 149 -2.90 5.51 -5.00
N GLU A 150 -2.63 4.55 -5.88
CA GLU A 150 -3.45 4.26 -7.07
C GLU A 150 -4.92 3.88 -6.81
N ASN A 151 -5.72 3.96 -7.88
CA ASN A 151 -7.10 3.48 -8.00
C ASN A 151 -8.13 4.16 -7.09
N VAL A 152 -7.80 5.26 -6.41
CA VAL A 152 -8.74 5.96 -5.52
C VAL A 152 -10.00 6.39 -6.26
N CYS A 153 -9.86 7.00 -7.45
CA CYS A 153 -11.01 7.38 -8.27
C CYS A 153 -11.78 6.16 -8.78
N GLY A 154 -11.07 5.17 -9.31
CA GLY A 154 -11.72 4.01 -9.93
C GLY A 154 -12.54 3.14 -8.97
N ILE A 155 -12.20 3.15 -7.68
CA ILE A 155 -12.98 2.47 -6.63
C ILE A 155 -13.93 3.40 -5.86
N ASP A 156 -14.07 4.65 -6.28
CA ASP A 156 -15.02 5.57 -5.68
C ASP A 156 -16.46 5.17 -6.11
N PRO A 157 -17.37 4.86 -5.16
CA PRO A 157 -18.76 4.55 -5.50
C PRO A 157 -19.48 5.72 -6.17
N GLU A 158 -19.07 6.95 -5.87
CA GLU A 158 -19.67 8.18 -6.39
C GLU A 158 -18.88 8.76 -7.57
N LEU A 159 -18.07 7.93 -8.23
CA LEU A 159 -17.34 8.27 -9.46
C LEU A 159 -18.32 8.63 -10.57
N GLU A 160 -18.10 9.78 -11.21
CA GLU A 160 -18.75 10.16 -12.46
C GLU A 160 -17.70 10.21 -13.58
N LEU A 161 -18.07 9.66 -14.74
CA LEU A 161 -17.25 9.64 -15.96
C LEU A 161 -17.99 10.37 -17.07
N ASP A 162 -17.25 11.02 -17.97
CA ASP A 162 -17.81 11.58 -19.20
C ASP A 162 -18.08 10.50 -20.28
N GLY A 163 -18.56 10.93 -21.45
CA GLY A 163 -18.85 10.04 -22.58
C GLY A 163 -17.60 9.36 -23.17
N GLN A 164 -16.40 9.80 -22.79
CA GLN A 164 -15.11 9.28 -23.22
C GLN A 164 -14.47 8.38 -22.15
N GLY A 165 -15.13 8.21 -20.99
CA GLY A 165 -14.64 7.42 -19.88
C GLY A 165 -13.64 8.16 -18.99
N MET A 166 -13.57 9.48 -19.05
CA MET A 166 -12.66 10.31 -18.26
C MET A 166 -13.34 10.78 -16.95
N VAL A 167 -12.58 10.85 -15.86
CA VAL A 167 -13.09 11.26 -14.54
C VAL A 167 -13.55 12.72 -14.57
N THR A 168 -14.82 12.94 -14.27
CA THR A 168 -15.38 14.29 -14.07
C THR A 168 -15.59 14.62 -12.60
N LYS A 169 -15.74 13.60 -11.74
CA LYS A 169 -15.94 13.74 -10.29
C LYS A 169 -15.50 12.49 -9.54
N SER A 170 -14.72 12.66 -8.47
CA SER A 170 -14.44 11.63 -7.47
C SER A 170 -14.43 12.26 -6.07
N PRO A 171 -15.54 12.14 -5.30
CA PRO A 171 -15.61 12.65 -3.94
C PRO A 171 -14.48 12.16 -3.01
N GLU A 172 -14.03 10.92 -3.18
CA GLU A 172 -12.92 10.40 -2.37
C GLU A 172 -11.59 11.05 -2.74
N MET A 173 -11.26 11.24 -4.02
CA MET A 173 -10.04 11.93 -4.40
C MET A 173 -10.07 13.40 -3.94
N ASP A 174 -11.20 14.08 -4.13
CA ASP A 174 -11.44 15.44 -3.65
C ASP A 174 -11.18 15.57 -2.16
N ARG A 175 -11.82 14.70 -1.37
CA ARG A 175 -11.66 14.67 0.09
C ARG A 175 -10.21 14.49 0.46
N ARG A 176 -9.49 13.59 -0.22
CA ARG A 176 -8.10 13.26 0.12
C ARG A 176 -7.15 14.42 -0.15
N VAL A 177 -7.24 15.04 -1.32
CA VAL A 177 -6.40 16.18 -1.71
C VAL A 177 -6.72 17.41 -0.86
N LYS A 178 -8.01 17.75 -0.72
CA LYS A 178 -8.46 18.93 0.05
C LYS A 178 -8.07 18.82 1.53
N MET A 179 -8.13 17.62 2.11
CA MET A 179 -7.75 17.42 3.52
C MET A 179 -6.27 17.74 3.77
N TYR A 180 -5.35 17.28 2.91
CA TYR A 180 -3.93 17.62 3.05
C TYR A 180 -3.70 19.12 2.83
N ARG A 181 -4.20 19.66 1.70
CA ARG A 181 -4.00 21.07 1.32
C ARG A 181 -4.56 22.05 2.36
N ARG A 182 -5.62 21.69 3.10
CA ARG A 182 -6.18 22.51 4.19
C ARG A 182 -5.18 22.84 5.30
N TYR A 183 -4.23 21.95 5.58
CA TYR A 183 -3.24 22.11 6.65
C TYR A 183 -1.82 22.30 6.13
N HIS A 184 -1.66 22.45 4.81
CA HIS A 184 -0.36 22.60 4.17
C HIS A 184 0.16 24.03 4.33
N GLU A 185 1.37 24.18 4.87
CA GLU A 185 2.01 25.47 5.15
C GLU A 185 3.24 25.73 4.24
N GLY A 186 3.27 25.15 3.04
CA GLY A 186 4.33 25.36 2.05
C GLY A 186 5.51 24.39 2.11
N TYR A 187 5.43 23.35 2.96
CA TYR A 187 6.40 22.25 3.04
C TYR A 187 5.70 20.90 2.83
N GLY A 188 6.35 20.04 2.06
CA GLY A 188 5.80 18.79 1.57
C GLY A 188 4.92 19.01 0.34
N ASP A 189 4.43 17.92 -0.23
CA ASP A 189 3.34 17.96 -1.19
C ASP A 189 2.47 16.70 -1.08
N ILE A 190 1.28 16.74 -1.66
CA ILE A 190 0.45 15.55 -1.87
C ILE A 190 0.65 15.02 -3.29
N LEU A 191 1.34 13.89 -3.38
CA LEU A 191 1.60 13.20 -4.64
C LEU A 191 0.41 12.30 -4.96
N VAL A 192 -0.15 12.44 -6.17
CA VAL A 192 -1.17 11.51 -6.66
C VAL A 192 -0.48 10.44 -7.50
N GLN A 193 -0.50 9.21 -7.01
CA GLN A 193 0.04 8.06 -7.71
C GLN A 193 -1.00 7.52 -8.70
N ILE A 194 -0.56 7.27 -9.94
CA ILE A 194 -1.39 6.71 -11.01
C ILE A 194 -0.76 5.43 -11.56
N ASN A 195 -1.64 4.49 -11.92
CA ASN A 195 -1.30 3.28 -12.68
C ASN A 195 -1.95 3.30 -14.08
N VAL A 196 -1.97 2.15 -14.74
CA VAL A 196 -2.53 2.01 -16.10
C VAL A 196 -4.02 2.32 -16.14
N GLU A 197 -4.80 1.86 -15.17
CA GLU A 197 -6.23 2.14 -15.07
C GLU A 197 -6.51 3.62 -14.78
N ASP A 198 -5.77 4.23 -13.85
CA ASP A 198 -5.90 5.64 -13.52
C ASP A 198 -5.56 6.52 -14.75
N THR A 199 -4.56 6.12 -15.54
CA THR A 199 -4.20 6.80 -16.79
C THR A 199 -5.33 6.71 -17.82
N ARG A 200 -5.96 5.53 -17.98
CA ARG A 200 -7.10 5.36 -18.91
C ARG A 200 -8.33 6.17 -18.51
N ASN A 201 -8.53 6.36 -17.21
CA ASN A 201 -9.65 7.10 -16.66
C ASN A 201 -9.39 8.61 -16.59
N GLY A 202 -8.24 9.11 -17.07
CA GLY A 202 -7.94 10.54 -17.05
C GLY A 202 -7.76 11.12 -15.65
N VAL A 203 -7.26 10.32 -14.70
CA VAL A 203 -7.09 10.77 -13.31
C VAL A 203 -6.07 11.91 -13.22
N ALA A 204 -5.02 11.90 -14.03
CA ALA A 204 -3.99 12.94 -14.03
C ALA A 204 -4.60 14.31 -14.41
N GLU A 205 -5.33 14.34 -15.53
CA GLU A 205 -6.03 15.51 -16.03
C GLU A 205 -7.03 16.02 -14.98
N TYR A 206 -7.83 15.12 -14.41
CA TYR A 206 -8.78 15.45 -13.35
C TYR A 206 -8.11 16.14 -12.16
N VAL A 207 -7.08 15.53 -11.57
CA VAL A 207 -6.46 16.07 -10.35
C VAL A 207 -5.64 17.33 -10.61
N ILE A 208 -5.04 17.47 -11.79
CA ILE A 208 -4.32 18.69 -12.19
C ILE A 208 -5.33 19.83 -12.38
N GLU A 209 -6.36 19.63 -13.20
CA GLU A 209 -7.28 20.70 -13.59
C GLU A 209 -8.28 21.08 -12.49
N LYS A 210 -8.81 20.09 -11.76
CA LYS A 210 -9.87 20.31 -10.76
C LYS A 210 -9.34 20.51 -9.35
N LEU A 211 -8.23 19.84 -9.01
CA LEU A 211 -7.70 19.82 -7.64
C LEU A 211 -6.38 20.56 -7.48
N GLY A 212 -5.76 21.02 -8.57
CA GLY A 212 -4.47 21.71 -8.52
C GLY A 212 -3.35 20.82 -7.97
N ALA A 213 -3.37 19.54 -8.32
CA ALA A 213 -2.26 18.65 -8.02
C ALA A 213 -1.02 19.09 -8.82
N GLU A 214 0.10 19.27 -8.13
CA GLU A 214 1.37 19.74 -8.73
C GLU A 214 2.32 18.57 -8.98
N THR A 215 2.11 17.44 -8.29
CA THR A 215 2.98 16.26 -8.38
C THR A 215 2.17 14.99 -8.66
N ILE A 216 2.56 14.29 -9.73
CA ILE A 216 2.05 12.96 -10.10
C ILE A 216 3.15 11.92 -9.95
N GLU A 217 2.84 10.78 -9.36
CA GLU A 217 3.74 9.62 -9.28
C GLU A 217 3.29 8.52 -10.25
N LEU A 218 4.14 8.16 -11.21
CA LEU A 218 3.87 7.06 -12.13
C LEU A 218 4.29 5.72 -11.52
N LYS A 219 3.31 4.88 -11.17
CA LYS A 219 3.59 3.57 -10.59
C LYS A 219 3.70 2.49 -11.67
N TRP A 220 4.93 2.03 -11.88
CA TRP A 220 5.24 0.90 -12.76
C TRP A 220 5.18 -0.47 -12.06
N GLY A 221 5.30 -0.50 -10.74
CA GLY A 221 5.32 -1.74 -9.97
C GLY A 221 5.42 -1.48 -8.47
N GLN A 222 5.38 -2.56 -7.68
CA GLN A 222 5.56 -2.49 -6.23
C GLN A 222 6.45 -3.62 -5.73
N GLY A 223 7.28 -3.34 -4.73
CA GLY A 223 8.22 -4.34 -4.19
C GLY A 223 7.56 -5.56 -3.54
N ALA A 224 6.28 -5.46 -3.16
CA ALA A 224 5.53 -6.56 -2.58
C ALA A 224 5.14 -7.62 -3.62
N LYS A 225 4.83 -7.21 -4.85
CA LYS A 225 4.32 -8.09 -5.90
C LYS A 225 4.47 -7.47 -7.29
N CYS A 226 4.74 -8.31 -8.29
CA CYS A 226 4.87 -7.91 -9.70
C CYS A 226 3.51 -7.82 -10.45
N ILE A 227 2.44 -7.51 -9.72
CA ILE A 227 1.08 -7.32 -10.25
C ILE A 227 0.49 -6.01 -9.71
N GLY A 228 -0.59 -5.55 -10.35
CA GLY A 228 -1.36 -4.38 -9.94
C GLY A 228 -1.90 -4.42 -8.50
N GLY A 229 -2.46 -3.30 -8.05
CA GLY A 229 -3.16 -3.25 -6.76
C GLY A 229 -4.28 -4.28 -6.66
N GLU A 230 -4.60 -4.71 -5.44
CA GLU A 230 -5.61 -5.73 -5.18
C GLU A 230 -6.49 -5.35 -3.98
N ILE A 231 -7.80 -5.58 -4.10
CA ILE A 231 -8.73 -5.41 -2.97
C ILE A 231 -9.71 -6.57 -2.92
N LYS A 232 -10.23 -6.86 -1.73
CA LYS A 232 -11.35 -7.79 -1.55
C LYS A 232 -12.66 -7.04 -1.55
N VAL A 233 -13.66 -7.61 -2.21
CA VAL A 233 -14.98 -7.02 -2.44
C VAL A 233 -16.02 -7.94 -1.80
N ASN A 234 -16.77 -7.38 -0.85
CA ASN A 234 -17.73 -8.12 -0.02
C ASN A 234 -19.17 -8.07 -0.56
N SER A 235 -19.36 -7.61 -1.80
CA SER A 235 -20.68 -7.48 -2.44
C SER A 235 -20.59 -7.98 -3.88
N LEU A 236 -21.60 -8.72 -4.30
CA LEU A 236 -21.73 -9.19 -5.68
C LEU A 236 -21.97 -8.00 -6.62
N GLU A 237 -22.84 -7.07 -6.22
CA GLU A 237 -23.20 -5.87 -6.97
C GLU A 237 -21.95 -5.03 -7.23
N ARG A 238 -21.14 -4.81 -6.19
CA ARG A 238 -19.87 -4.09 -6.31
C ARG A 238 -18.85 -4.82 -7.19
N ALA A 239 -18.80 -6.15 -7.11
CA ALA A 239 -17.91 -6.95 -7.94
C ALA A 239 -18.28 -6.85 -9.43
N ILE A 240 -19.57 -6.92 -9.76
CA ILE A 240 -20.09 -6.71 -11.12
C ILE A 240 -19.78 -5.29 -11.60
N GLU A 241 -20.03 -4.28 -10.76
CA GLU A 241 -19.74 -2.89 -11.08
C GLU A 241 -18.26 -2.67 -11.43
N LEU A 242 -17.34 -3.21 -10.62
CA LEU A 242 -15.90 -3.11 -10.87
C LEU A 242 -15.50 -3.84 -12.17
N LYS A 243 -16.09 -4.99 -12.46
CA LYS A 243 -15.87 -5.69 -13.75
C LYS A 243 -16.34 -4.82 -14.93
N ASN A 244 -17.50 -4.19 -14.81
CA ASN A 244 -18.04 -3.28 -15.83
C ASN A 244 -17.18 -2.02 -16.02
N ARG A 245 -16.52 -1.56 -14.95
CA ARG A 245 -15.48 -0.50 -15.01
C ARG A 245 -14.16 -0.99 -15.63
N GLY A 246 -14.09 -2.22 -16.12
CA GLY A 246 -12.94 -2.77 -16.84
C GLY A 246 -11.85 -3.37 -15.97
N TYR A 247 -12.10 -3.58 -14.68
CA TYR A 247 -11.17 -4.28 -13.79
C TYR A 247 -11.23 -5.81 -13.97
N ILE A 248 -10.15 -6.49 -13.61
CA ILE A 248 -10.13 -7.95 -13.52
C ILE A 248 -10.74 -8.33 -12.17
N VAL A 249 -11.83 -9.09 -12.19
CA VAL A 249 -12.50 -9.57 -10.98
C VAL A 249 -12.54 -11.10 -10.99
N THR A 250 -12.07 -11.71 -9.89
CA THR A 250 -12.01 -13.15 -9.71
C THR A 250 -12.59 -13.55 -8.34
N PRO A 251 -13.38 -14.63 -8.25
CA PRO A 251 -13.97 -15.38 -9.36
C PRO A 251 -14.92 -14.50 -10.19
N ASP A 252 -15.29 -14.92 -11.41
CA ASP A 252 -16.11 -14.07 -12.29
C ASP A 252 -17.48 -13.75 -11.66
N PRO A 253 -17.77 -12.48 -11.31
CA PRO A 253 -19.00 -12.12 -10.62
C PRO A 253 -20.25 -12.26 -11.51
N GLU A 254 -20.11 -12.41 -12.83
CA GLU A 254 -21.24 -12.61 -13.75
C GLU A 254 -21.59 -14.08 -13.94
N ASN A 255 -20.74 -15.00 -13.48
CA ASN A 255 -21.02 -16.44 -13.59
C ASN A 255 -22.13 -16.85 -12.60
N PRO A 256 -23.27 -17.41 -13.07
CA PRO A 256 -24.37 -17.80 -12.20
C PRO A 256 -23.99 -18.75 -11.07
N ALA A 257 -23.02 -19.65 -11.30
CA ALA A 257 -22.55 -20.58 -10.28
C ALA A 257 -21.84 -19.85 -9.12
N PHE A 258 -21.03 -18.83 -9.42
CA PHE A 258 -20.36 -18.02 -8.40
C PHE A 258 -21.34 -17.09 -7.68
N GLN A 259 -22.34 -16.55 -8.37
CA GLN A 259 -23.41 -15.79 -7.72
C GLN A 259 -24.21 -16.67 -6.75
N ALA A 260 -24.57 -17.89 -7.15
CA ALA A 260 -25.27 -18.84 -6.29
C ALA A 260 -24.40 -19.23 -5.09
N ALA A 261 -23.11 -19.51 -5.30
CA ALA A 261 -22.17 -19.82 -4.22
C ALA A 261 -21.96 -18.64 -3.25
N PHE A 262 -21.97 -17.40 -3.75
CA PHE A 262 -21.88 -16.20 -2.91
C PHE A 262 -23.12 -16.06 -2.02
N LYS A 263 -24.31 -16.17 -2.61
CA LYS A 263 -25.60 -16.10 -1.91
C LYS A 263 -25.78 -17.24 -0.90
N ALA A 264 -25.32 -18.44 -1.24
CA ALA A 264 -25.37 -19.60 -0.35
C ALA A 264 -24.34 -19.53 0.80
N GLY A 265 -23.30 -18.71 0.67
CA GLY A 265 -22.28 -18.48 1.69
C GLY A 265 -20.94 -19.21 1.57
N PRO A 266 -20.73 -20.27 0.75
CA PRO A 266 -19.39 -20.84 0.53
C PRO A 266 -18.39 -19.86 -0.09
N LEU A 267 -18.83 -19.01 -1.04
CA LEU A 267 -17.99 -17.93 -1.56
C LEU A 267 -18.23 -16.68 -0.71
N LYS A 268 -17.19 -16.21 -0.01
CA LYS A 268 -17.33 -15.07 0.89
C LYS A 268 -17.11 -13.72 0.23
N GLN A 269 -16.21 -13.66 -0.76
CA GLN A 269 -15.66 -12.41 -1.29
C GLN A 269 -15.20 -12.60 -2.74
N PHE A 270 -15.13 -11.49 -3.46
CA PHE A 270 -14.47 -11.38 -4.77
C PHE A 270 -13.16 -10.61 -4.61
N GLU A 271 -12.26 -10.77 -5.57
CA GLU A 271 -10.97 -10.10 -5.61
C GLU A 271 -10.90 -9.25 -6.87
N ARG A 272 -10.55 -7.98 -6.72
CA ARG A 272 -10.32 -7.07 -7.83
C ARG A 272 -8.82 -6.85 -7.99
N HIS A 273 -8.35 -6.92 -9.24
CA HIS A 273 -6.95 -6.77 -9.62
C HIS A 273 -6.80 -5.66 -10.68
N SER A 274 -5.75 -4.85 -10.55
CA SER A 274 -5.29 -3.96 -11.65
C SER A 274 -4.41 -4.76 -12.62
N ARG A 275 -4.31 -4.28 -13.87
CA ARG A 275 -3.41 -4.85 -14.88
C ARG A 275 -1.95 -4.59 -14.57
#